data_AF-A0A2N2EWG0-F1
#
_entry.id   AF-A0A2N2EWG0-F1
#
_cell.length_a   1.000
_cell.length_b   1.000
_cell.length_c   1.000
_cell.angle_alpha   90.00
_cell.angle_beta   90.00
_cell.angle_gamma   90.00
#
_symmetry.space_group_name_H-M   'P 1'
#
loop_
_entity.id
_entity.type
_entity.pdbx_description
1 polymer ?
#
loop_
_entity_poly.entity_id
_entity_poly.type
_entity_poly.pdbx_seq_one_letter_code
_entity_poly.pdbx_strand_id
1 'polypeptide(L)'
;MLKEYFRLDELGTNVRQEILAGITTFVTMAYIIVVNPAILEAAGIPFGPSMVATILSAFIGTLAMGLYAKRPFAIAPYMGENAFIAFTVVKVMGYSWQTAVGAIFIGGVLFII
;
A
#
# COMPACT_ATOMS: atom_id res chain seq x y z
N MET A 1 -21.92 -18.87 5.95
CA MET A 1 -21.04 -17.84 6.57
C MET A 1 -20.00 -17.27 5.60
N LEU A 2 -18.76 -17.81 5.44
CA LEU A 2 -17.74 -17.13 4.61
C LEU A 2 -18.09 -17.10 3.11
N LYS A 3 -18.55 -18.24 2.56
CA LYS A 3 -19.01 -18.35 1.17
C LYS A 3 -20.14 -17.37 0.84
N GLU A 4 -21.02 -17.16 1.79
CA GLU A 4 -22.24 -16.37 1.69
C GLU A 4 -21.93 -14.87 1.88
N TYR A 5 -21.03 -14.54 2.81
CA TYR A 5 -20.57 -13.17 3.05
C TYR A 5 -19.86 -12.55 1.83
N PHE A 6 -19.05 -13.35 1.14
CA PHE A 6 -18.31 -12.97 -0.07
C PHE A 6 -18.99 -13.39 -1.37
N ARG A 7 -20.14 -14.05 -1.31
CA ARG A 7 -20.89 -14.53 -2.48
C ARG A 7 -20.04 -15.37 -3.44
N LEU A 8 -19.22 -16.27 -2.90
CA LEU A 8 -18.25 -17.05 -3.68
C LEU A 8 -18.92 -17.91 -4.76
N ASP A 9 -20.08 -18.51 -4.45
CA ASP A 9 -20.82 -19.35 -5.40
C ASP A 9 -21.42 -18.51 -6.55
N GLU A 10 -21.89 -17.28 -6.27
CA GLU A 10 -22.37 -16.33 -7.30
C GLU A 10 -21.22 -15.81 -8.18
N LEU A 11 -20.02 -15.67 -7.61
CA LEU A 11 -18.80 -15.27 -8.30
C LEU A 11 -18.09 -16.44 -8.99
N GLY A 12 -18.64 -17.67 -8.92
CA GLY A 12 -18.07 -18.85 -9.56
C GLY A 12 -16.69 -19.26 -9.03
N THR A 13 -16.37 -18.93 -7.77
CA THR A 13 -15.06 -19.17 -7.14
C THR A 13 -15.19 -20.03 -5.87
N ASN A 14 -14.07 -20.45 -5.30
CA ASN A 14 -14.03 -21.21 -4.05
C ASN A 14 -12.87 -20.76 -3.16
N VAL A 15 -12.95 -21.12 -1.87
CA VAL A 15 -11.99 -20.68 -0.85
C VAL A 15 -10.54 -21.03 -1.22
N ARG A 16 -10.29 -22.20 -1.81
CA ARG A 16 -8.94 -22.62 -2.22
C ARG A 16 -8.41 -21.70 -3.32
N GLN A 17 -9.24 -21.38 -4.31
CA GLN A 17 -8.88 -20.49 -5.41
C GLN A 17 -8.61 -19.07 -4.92
N GLU A 18 -9.45 -18.53 -4.02
CA GLU A 18 -9.26 -17.20 -3.44
C GLU A 18 -7.98 -17.10 -2.59
N ILE A 19 -7.66 -18.13 -1.80
CA ILE A 19 -6.40 -18.16 -1.03
C ILE A 19 -5.20 -18.19 -1.97
N LEU A 20 -5.23 -19.03 -3.02
CA LEU A 20 -4.16 -19.08 -4.02
C LEU A 20 -4.00 -17.76 -4.77
N ALA A 21 -5.11 -17.12 -5.14
CA ALA A 21 -5.10 -15.79 -5.77
C ALA A 21 -4.46 -14.76 -4.82
N GLY A 22 -4.87 -14.72 -3.55
CA GLY A 22 -4.30 -13.82 -2.55
C GLY A 22 -2.80 -14.01 -2.33
N ILE A 23 -2.33 -15.26 -2.23
CA ILE A 23 -0.90 -15.58 -2.11
C ILE A 23 -0.15 -15.12 -3.38
N THR A 24 -0.71 -15.40 -4.56
CA THR A 24 -0.10 -14.99 -5.84
C THR A 24 0.06 -13.48 -5.89
N THR A 25 -1.00 -12.73 -5.58
CA THR A 25 -0.98 -11.26 -5.53
C THR A 25 0.04 -10.76 -4.51
N PHE A 26 0.09 -11.34 -3.31
CA PHE A 26 1.07 -10.98 -2.29
C PHE A 26 2.51 -11.17 -2.80
N VAL A 27 2.82 -12.30 -3.43
CA VAL A 27 4.16 -12.55 -3.96
C VAL A 27 4.50 -11.56 -5.09
N THR A 28 3.55 -11.23 -5.96
CA THR A 28 3.76 -10.23 -7.02
C THR A 28 4.10 -8.85 -6.48
N MET A 29 3.53 -8.45 -5.34
CA MET A 29 3.77 -7.14 -4.72
C MET A 29 4.85 -7.15 -3.63
N ALA A 30 5.37 -8.32 -3.23
CA ALA A 30 6.28 -8.47 -2.09
C ALA A 30 7.57 -7.64 -2.23
N TYR A 31 8.00 -7.32 -3.46
CA TYR A 31 9.16 -6.46 -3.70
C TYR A 31 9.00 -5.07 -3.05
N ILE A 32 7.77 -4.57 -2.89
CA ILE A 32 7.48 -3.27 -2.27
C ILE A 32 8.00 -3.20 -0.84
N ILE A 33 8.04 -4.34 -0.14
CA ILE A 33 8.54 -4.44 1.24
C ILE A 33 9.99 -3.96 1.36
N VAL A 34 10.80 -4.12 0.31
CA VAL A 34 12.22 -3.73 0.29
C VAL A 34 12.43 -2.48 -0.54
N VAL A 35 11.80 -2.39 -1.71
CA VAL A 35 12.05 -1.30 -2.66
C VAL A 35 11.47 0.01 -2.17
N ASN A 36 10.30 0.02 -1.52
CA ASN A 36 9.72 1.27 -1.04
C ASN A 36 10.58 1.93 0.06
N PRO A 37 10.98 1.21 1.13
CA PRO A 37 11.88 1.76 2.13
C PRO A 37 13.23 2.22 1.55
N ALA A 38 13.78 1.52 0.56
CA ALA A 38 15.02 1.93 -0.10
C ALA A 38 14.88 3.27 -0.87
N ILE A 39 13.72 3.51 -1.52
CA ILE A 39 13.44 4.79 -2.17
C ILE A 39 13.30 5.90 -1.12
N LEU A 40 12.56 5.64 -0.04
CA LEU A 40 12.33 6.61 1.03
C LEU A 40 13.62 6.92 1.81
N GLU A 41 14.52 5.95 1.95
CA GLU A 41 15.85 6.13 2.52
C GLU A 41 16.69 7.12 1.71
N ALA A 42 16.56 7.13 0.38
CA ALA A 42 17.20 8.14 -0.46
C ALA A 42 16.71 9.57 -0.16
N ALA A 43 15.53 9.73 0.44
CA ALA A 43 14.98 11.00 0.93
C ALA A 43 15.38 11.32 2.39
N GLY A 44 16.13 10.43 3.05
CA GLY A 44 16.52 10.56 4.45
C GLY A 44 15.53 9.97 5.46
N ILE A 45 14.52 9.20 5.02
CA ILE A 45 13.60 8.50 5.92
C ILE A 45 14.26 7.19 6.40
N PRO A 46 14.26 6.89 7.71
CA PRO A 46 14.84 5.65 8.21
C PRO A 46 14.22 4.38 7.60
N PHE A 47 15.05 3.45 7.11
CA PHE A 47 14.62 2.23 6.43
C PHE A 47 13.70 1.35 7.29
N GLY A 48 14.11 1.01 8.52
CA GLY A 48 13.34 0.12 9.39
C GLY A 48 11.92 0.64 9.70
N PRO A 49 11.78 1.87 10.24
CA PRO A 49 10.47 2.47 10.47
C PRO A 49 9.60 2.60 9.21
N SER A 50 10.18 2.99 8.07
CA SER A 50 9.42 3.11 6.81
C SER A 50 8.98 1.76 6.25
N MET A 51 9.76 0.70 6.44
CA MET A 51 9.37 -0.68 6.12
C MET A 51 8.15 -1.12 6.94
N VAL A 52 8.19 -0.91 8.27
CA VAL A 52 7.07 -1.26 9.15
C VAL A 52 5.82 -0.47 8.77
N ALA A 53 5.94 0.84 8.53
CA ALA A 53 4.83 1.68 8.10
C ALA A 53 4.24 1.23 6.75
N THR A 54 5.09 0.81 5.81
CA THR A 54 4.67 0.27 4.50
C THR A 54 3.86 -1.01 4.67
N ILE A 55 4.36 -1.97 5.47
CA ILE A 55 3.68 -3.24 5.70
C ILE A 55 2.34 -3.02 6.39
N LEU A 56 2.30 -2.20 7.45
CA LEU A 56 1.08 -1.94 8.20
C LEU A 56 0.02 -1.21 7.37
N SER A 57 0.42 -0.19 6.60
CA SER A 57 -0.52 0.53 5.73
C SER A 57 -1.08 -0.35 4.62
N ALA A 58 -0.24 -1.16 3.97
CA ALA A 58 -0.67 -2.12 2.96
C ALA A 58 -1.59 -3.21 3.54
N PHE A 59 -1.27 -3.73 4.72
CA PHE A 59 -2.10 -4.72 5.42
C PHE A 59 -3.48 -4.16 5.77
N ILE A 60 -3.53 -2.99 6.42
CA ILE A 60 -4.79 -2.36 6.82
C ILE A 60 -5.63 -1.99 5.60
N GLY A 61 -5.01 -1.39 4.57
CA GLY A 61 -5.69 -1.04 3.32
C GLY A 61 -6.27 -2.25 2.60
N THR A 62 -5.46 -3.31 2.44
CA THR A 62 -5.91 -4.56 1.81
C THR A 62 -7.01 -5.23 2.62
N LEU A 63 -6.91 -5.23 3.96
CA LEU A 63 -7.93 -5.78 4.85
C LEU A 63 -9.24 -5.00 4.75
N ALA A 64 -9.18 -3.66 4.66
CA ALA A 64 -10.37 -2.82 4.46
C ALA A 64 -11.03 -3.11 3.10
N MET A 65 -10.24 -3.29 2.03
CA MET A 65 -10.79 -3.67 0.73
C MET A 65 -11.48 -5.04 0.76
N GLY A 66 -10.88 -6.01 1.43
CA GLY A 66 -11.46 -7.34 1.62
C GLY A 66 -12.71 -7.31 2.48
N LEU A 67 -12.62 -6.85 3.73
CA LEU A 67 -13.71 -7.00 4.71
C LEU A 67 -14.83 -5.96 4.56
N TYR A 68 -14.47 -4.70 4.33
CA TYR A 68 -15.41 -3.59 4.27
C TYR A 68 -15.94 -3.38 2.85
N ALA A 69 -15.06 -3.21 1.86
CA ALA A 69 -15.48 -2.96 0.47
C ALA A 69 -15.93 -4.24 -0.26
N LYS A 70 -15.55 -5.42 0.24
CA LYS A 70 -15.82 -6.73 -0.39
C LYS A 70 -15.35 -6.79 -1.84
N ARG A 71 -14.14 -6.27 -2.09
CA ARG A 71 -13.50 -6.26 -3.42
C ARG A 71 -12.14 -6.96 -3.38
N PRO A 72 -11.77 -7.72 -4.41
CA PRO A 72 -10.51 -8.46 -4.47
C PRO A 72 -9.34 -7.55 -4.90
N PHE A 73 -9.12 -6.46 -4.16
CA PHE A 73 -8.05 -5.51 -4.44
C PHE A 73 -7.02 -5.50 -3.32
N ALA A 74 -5.76 -5.76 -3.67
CA ALA A 74 -4.63 -5.55 -2.79
C ALA A 74 -4.18 -4.08 -2.86
N ILE A 75 -3.92 -3.49 -1.70
CA ILE A 75 -3.49 -2.10 -1.56
C ILE A 75 -2.04 -2.07 -1.10
N ALA A 76 -1.23 -1.31 -1.80
CA ALA A 76 0.14 -0.99 -1.43
C ALA A 76 0.53 0.41 -1.90
N PRO A 77 1.64 0.97 -1.38
CA PRO A 77 2.15 2.24 -1.84
C PRO A 77 2.38 2.29 -3.36
N TYR A 78 1.99 3.41 -3.96
CA TYR A 78 2.26 3.66 -5.37
C TYR A 78 3.72 4.09 -5.56
N MET A 79 4.49 3.26 -6.28
CA MET A 79 5.94 3.42 -6.40
C MET A 79 6.36 4.68 -7.17
N GLY A 80 5.54 5.17 -8.11
CA GLY A 80 5.85 6.38 -8.88
C GLY A 80 5.85 7.65 -8.04
N GLU A 81 4.88 7.77 -7.12
CA GLU A 81 4.77 8.92 -6.24
C GLU A 81 5.86 8.92 -5.16
N ASN A 82 6.21 7.75 -4.62
CA ASN A 82 7.34 7.63 -3.69
C ASN A 82 8.67 8.06 -4.34
N ALA A 83 8.88 7.70 -5.60
CA ALA A 83 10.05 8.15 -6.36
C ALA A 83 10.03 9.67 -6.59
N PHE A 84 8.88 10.25 -6.95
CA PHE A 84 8.73 11.69 -7.11
C PHE A 84 9.05 12.45 -5.81
N ILE A 85 8.54 11.98 -4.68
CA ILE A 85 8.80 12.58 -3.37
C ILE A 85 10.27 12.53 -3.02
N ALA A 86 10.90 11.35 -3.15
CA ALA A 86 12.29 11.17 -2.76
C ALA A 86 13.26 11.94 -3.68
N PHE A 87 13.10 11.79 -4.99
CA PHE A 87 14.08 12.31 -5.94
C PHE A 87 13.78 13.74 -6.39
N THR A 88 12.52 14.14 -6.51
CA THR A 88 12.16 15.50 -6.94
C THR A 88 11.96 16.42 -5.74
N VAL A 89 11.00 16.13 -4.87
CA VAL A 89 10.62 17.05 -3.79
C VAL A 89 11.73 17.20 -2.75
N VAL A 90 12.32 16.09 -2.33
CA VAL A 90 13.38 16.13 -1.30
C VAL A 90 14.75 16.43 -1.91
N LYS A 91 15.20 15.64 -2.89
CA LYS A 91 16.56 15.82 -3.44
C LYS A 91 16.73 17.03 -4.36
N VAL A 92 15.80 17.28 -5.29
CA VAL A 92 15.96 18.38 -6.27
C VAL A 92 15.46 19.70 -5.71
N MET A 93 14.29 19.73 -5.07
CA MET A 93 13.71 20.97 -4.53
C MET A 93 14.22 21.31 -3.12
N GLY A 94 14.90 20.38 -2.44
CA GLY A 94 15.54 20.62 -1.14
C GLY A 94 14.59 20.69 0.05
N TYR A 95 13.34 20.25 -0.09
CA TYR A 95 12.41 20.20 1.04
C TYR A 95 12.76 19.06 1.99
N SER A 96 12.45 19.24 3.28
CA SER A 96 12.57 18.16 4.26
C SER A 96 11.55 17.04 3.97
N TRP A 97 11.91 15.79 4.23
CA TRP A 97 10.99 14.66 4.05
C TRP A 97 9.76 14.77 4.97
N GLN A 98 9.90 15.43 6.13
CA GLN A 98 8.80 15.70 7.05
C GLN A 98 7.78 16.65 6.42
N THR A 99 8.26 17.70 5.74
CA THR A 99 7.38 18.64 4.99
C THR A 99 6.66 17.91 3.85
N ALA A 100 7.38 17.05 3.11
CA ALA A 100 6.79 16.30 2.01
C ALA A 100 5.71 15.32 2.48
N VAL A 101 5.98 14.54 3.54
CA VAL A 101 4.99 13.64 4.16
C VAL A 101 3.81 14.42 4.76
N GLY A 102 4.05 15.59 5.35
CA GLY A 102 3.00 16.48 5.83
C GLY A 102 2.06 16.95 4.71
N ALA A 103 2.62 17.31 3.55
CA ALA A 103 1.82 17.67 2.38
C ALA A 103 0.99 16.49 1.85
N ILE A 104 1.56 15.28 1.81
CA ILE A 104 0.83 14.06 1.45
C ILE A 104 -0.33 13.80 2.41
N PHE A 105 -0.09 13.95 3.72
CA PHE A 105 -1.13 13.76 4.73
C PHE A 105 -2.29 14.75 4.52
N ILE A 106 -2.00 16.03 4.32
CA ILE A 106 -3.02 17.05 4.03
C ILE A 106 -3.77 16.72 2.73
N GLY A 107 -3.05 16.33 1.68
CA GLY A 107 -3.65 15.90 0.42
C GLY A 107 -4.60 14.71 0.60
N GLY A 108 -4.21 13.72 1.40
CA GLY A 108 -5.04 12.58 1.75
C GLY A 108 -6.31 12.96 2.53
N VAL A 109 -6.21 13.88 3.48
CA VAL A 109 -7.38 14.41 4.21
C VAL A 109 -8.32 15.15 3.26
N LEU A 110 -7.79 16.00 2.39
CA LEU A 110 -8.58 16.72 1.39
C LEU A 110 -9.23 15.79 0.36
N PHE A 111 -8.65 14.63 0.08
CA PHE A 111 -9.24 13.63 -0.81
C PHE A 111 -10.43 12.89 -0.18
N ILE A 112 -10.49 12.84 1.16
CA ILE A 112 -11.57 12.16 1.89
C ILE A 112 -12.81 13.06 2.05
N ILE A 113 -12.60 14.38 2.19
CA ILE A 113 -13.66 15.38 2.41
C ILE A 113 -14.35 15.72 1.09
#